data_AF-X0XMK2-F1
#
_entry.id   AF-X0XMK2-F1
#
_cell.length_a   1.000
_cell.length_b   1.000
_cell.length_c   1.000
_cell.angle_alpha   90.00
_cell.angle_beta   90.00
_cell.angle_gamma   90.00
#
_symmetry.space_group_name_H-M   'P 1'
#
loop_
_entity.id
_entity.type
_entity.pdbx_description
1 polymer ?
#
loop_
_entity_poly.entity_id
_entity_poly.type
_entity_poly.pdbx_seq_one_letter_code
_entity_poly.pdbx_strand_id
1 'polypeptide(L)'
;MSMHRRDFLKMSAGAAGAAFASVSCVTQKDKSSAGSGQDMFSELRPMTEDVVPISDEERQGRLEKARRLMIANGIRAIYLEAGTSMFYFTGARWWNSERMFALVIPVKGDIGWVCPAFEEDRAHEQIRFGKDIRTWEEDESPYKRVAEILRDRGIQDGKIGIEERVRFFLYNGIKKEAPHLQYVS
;
A
#
# COMPACT_ATOMS: atom_id res chain seq x y z
N MET A 1 3.61 10.73 -29.53
CA MET A 1 2.60 11.80 -29.32
C MET A 1 1.58 11.29 -28.31
N SER A 2 1.56 11.85 -27.10
CA SER A 2 0.57 11.46 -26.07
C SER A 2 -0.66 12.36 -26.24
N MET A 3 -1.77 11.80 -26.71
CA MET A 3 -3.03 12.53 -26.80
C MET A 3 -3.68 12.56 -25.43
N HIS A 4 -4.04 13.75 -24.95
CA HIS A 4 -4.69 13.93 -23.66
C HIS A 4 -6.16 13.47 -23.75
N ARG A 5 -6.65 12.75 -22.73
CA ARG A 5 -8.02 12.21 -22.70
C ARG A 5 -9.10 13.28 -22.93
N ARG A 6 -8.83 14.53 -22.51
CA ARG A 6 -9.70 15.69 -22.75
C ARG A 6 -9.79 16.08 -24.22
N ASP A 7 -8.70 15.99 -24.97
CA ASP A 7 -8.66 16.35 -26.38
C ASP A 7 -9.38 15.30 -27.23
N PHE A 8 -9.25 14.02 -26.86
CA PHE A 8 -10.02 12.93 -27.46
C PHE A 8 -11.53 13.12 -27.30
N LEU A 9 -12.00 13.47 -26.09
CA LEU A 9 -13.42 13.68 -25.83
C LEU A 9 -14.00 14.89 -26.59
N LYS A 10 -13.23 15.98 -26.70
CA LYS A 10 -13.61 17.14 -27.51
C LYS A 10 -13.72 16.79 -29.00
N MET A 11 -12.82 15.93 -29.49
CA MET A 11 -12.81 15.51 -30.89
C MET A 11 -13.99 14.56 -31.20
N SER A 12 -14.38 13.70 -30.25
CA SER A 12 -15.54 12.81 -30.40
C SER A 12 -16.90 13.54 -30.40
N ALA A 13 -17.01 14.70 -29.76
CA ALA A 13 -18.24 15.50 -29.78
C ALA A 13 -18.52 16.18 -31.14
N GLY A 14 -17.51 16.32 -32.00
CA GLY A 14 -17.67 16.90 -33.35
C GLY A 14 -18.11 15.91 -34.43
N ALA A 15 -17.93 14.60 -34.22
CA ALA A 15 -18.18 13.58 -35.25
C ALA A 15 -19.62 13.04 -35.28
N ALA A 16 -20.41 13.24 -34.22
CA ALA A 16 -21.79 12.76 -34.13
C ALA A 16 -22.85 13.77 -34.65
N GLY A 17 -22.43 14.91 -35.20
CA GLY A 17 -23.33 16.02 -35.55
C GLY A 17 -23.69 16.18 -37.03
N ALA A 18 -23.33 15.25 -37.91
CA ALA A 18 -23.43 15.44 -39.38
C ALA A 18 -24.65 14.78 -40.06
N ALA A 19 -25.71 14.38 -39.33
CA ALA A 19 -26.82 13.62 -39.94
C ALA A 19 -28.25 14.15 -39.71
N PHE A 20 -28.46 15.34 -39.13
CA PHE A 20 -29.81 15.94 -39.11
C PHE A 20 -29.76 17.44 -39.38
N ALA A 21 -29.94 17.79 -40.66
CA ALA A 21 -30.38 19.12 -41.03
C ALA A 21 -31.90 19.27 -40.74
N SER A 22 -32.28 20.52 -40.48
CA SER A 22 -33.64 21.08 -40.41
C SER A 22 -34.53 20.77 -39.20
N VAL A 23 -34.33 21.52 -38.11
CA VAL A 23 -35.39 22.34 -37.48
C VAL A 23 -34.75 23.64 -36.99
N SER A 24 -35.23 24.77 -37.50
CA SER A 24 -34.88 26.11 -37.05
C SER A 24 -35.34 26.32 -35.61
N CYS A 25 -34.39 26.49 -34.70
CA CYS A 25 -34.58 27.30 -33.49
C CYS A 25 -33.33 28.15 -33.36
N VAL A 26 -33.42 29.40 -33.84
CA VAL A 26 -32.46 30.45 -33.49
C VAL A 26 -32.60 30.65 -31.99
N THR A 27 -31.72 29.99 -31.24
CA THR A 27 -31.47 30.32 -29.85
C THR A 27 -30.67 31.60 -29.87
N GLN A 28 -31.41 32.70 -29.77
CA GLN A 28 -30.89 34.02 -29.53
C GLN A 28 -30.00 33.94 -28.29
N LYS A 29 -28.69 34.04 -28.51
CA LYS A 29 -27.69 34.02 -27.45
C LYS A 29 -27.83 35.34 -26.71
N ASP A 30 -28.71 35.36 -25.72
CA ASP A 30 -28.84 36.50 -24.82
C ASP A 30 -27.46 36.80 -24.24
N LYS A 31 -26.92 37.95 -24.64
CA LYS A 31 -25.74 38.58 -24.04
C LYS A 31 -26.17 39.14 -22.68
N SER A 32 -26.59 38.27 -21.78
CA SER A 32 -26.78 38.58 -20.38
C SER A 32 -25.40 38.63 -19.76
N SER A 33 -24.86 39.85 -19.63
CA SER A 33 -23.78 40.23 -18.72
C SER A 33 -22.74 39.14 -18.44
N ALA A 34 -21.82 38.93 -19.38
CA ALA A 34 -20.52 38.33 -19.07
C ALA A 34 -19.74 39.34 -18.20
N GLY A 35 -20.15 39.45 -16.93
CA GLY A 35 -19.26 39.97 -15.89
C GLY A 35 -17.99 39.14 -15.94
N SER A 36 -16.86 39.81 -15.86
CA SER A 36 -15.51 39.27 -15.90
C SER A 36 -15.28 38.24 -14.78
N GLY A 37 -15.82 37.04 -14.95
CA GLY A 37 -15.41 35.86 -14.22
C GLY A 37 -14.10 35.41 -14.84
N GLN A 38 -12.97 35.93 -14.35
CA GLN A 38 -11.72 35.20 -14.54
C GLN A 38 -11.98 33.76 -14.09
N ASP A 39 -11.65 32.79 -14.95
CA ASP A 39 -11.69 31.39 -14.58
C ASP A 39 -10.73 31.22 -13.40
N MET A 40 -11.27 31.15 -12.19
CA MET A 40 -10.52 31.12 -10.92
C MET A 40 -9.54 29.95 -10.85
N PHE A 41 -9.68 28.96 -11.72
CA PHE A 41 -8.85 27.77 -11.77
C PHE A 41 -7.77 27.82 -12.87
N SER A 42 -7.76 28.87 -13.69
CA SER A 42 -6.82 29.01 -14.83
C SER A 42 -5.35 29.14 -14.41
N GLU A 43 -5.09 29.56 -13.17
CA GLU A 43 -3.74 29.72 -12.62
C GLU A 43 -3.30 28.53 -11.76
N LEU A 44 -4.15 27.53 -11.54
CA LEU A 44 -3.77 26.36 -10.73
C LEU A 44 -2.67 25.55 -11.43
N ARG A 45 -1.51 25.49 -10.78
CA ARG A 45 -0.37 24.67 -11.20
C ARG A 45 -0.23 23.44 -10.30
N PRO A 46 0.31 22.31 -10.80
CA PRO A 46 0.62 21.16 -9.98
C PRO A 46 1.58 21.54 -8.84
N MET A 47 1.13 21.46 -7.58
CA MET A 47 1.97 21.80 -6.42
C MET A 47 3.13 20.82 -6.17
N THR A 48 3.16 19.70 -6.89
CA THR A 48 4.11 18.60 -6.69
C THR A 48 5.10 18.44 -7.84
N GLU A 49 5.25 19.46 -8.69
CA GLU A 49 6.11 19.39 -9.88
C GLU A 49 7.57 19.04 -9.54
N ASP A 50 8.07 19.54 -8.41
CA ASP A 50 9.44 19.30 -7.94
C ASP A 50 9.57 18.13 -6.94
N VAL A 51 8.48 17.41 -6.66
CA VAL A 51 8.48 16.34 -5.65
C VAL A 51 8.83 14.99 -6.27
N VAL A 52 9.96 14.43 -5.85
CA VAL A 52 10.37 13.07 -6.24
C VAL A 52 9.67 12.03 -5.35
N PRO A 53 8.91 11.07 -5.93
CA PRO A 53 8.32 9.99 -5.16
C PRO A 53 9.38 9.11 -4.51
N ILE A 54 9.04 8.51 -3.36
CA ILE A 54 9.96 7.60 -2.67
C ILE A 54 10.22 6.37 -3.55
N SER A 55 11.50 6.12 -3.85
CA SER A 55 11.94 5.03 -4.71
C SER A 55 12.01 3.69 -3.97
N ASP A 56 12.07 2.60 -4.75
CA ASP A 56 12.28 1.25 -4.20
C ASP A 56 13.69 1.11 -3.59
N GLU A 57 14.68 1.83 -4.11
CA GLU A 57 16.04 1.88 -3.55
C GLU A 57 16.05 2.55 -2.16
N GLU A 58 15.30 3.65 -1.99
CA GLU A 58 15.17 4.28 -0.67
C GLU A 58 14.52 3.33 0.34
N ARG A 59 13.50 2.58 -0.09
CA ARG A 59 12.84 1.55 0.74
C ARG A 59 13.78 0.42 1.13
N GLN A 60 14.60 -0.04 0.21
CA GLN A 60 15.65 -1.01 0.53
C GLN A 60 16.60 -0.44 1.59
N GLY A 61 17.02 0.82 1.45
CA GLY A 61 17.83 1.51 2.46
C GLY A 61 17.15 1.60 3.83
N ARG A 62 15.82 1.78 3.88
CA ARG A 62 15.04 1.76 5.13
C ARG A 62 15.04 0.38 5.78
N LEU A 63 14.89 -0.70 4.99
CA LEU A 63 14.97 -2.08 5.47
C LEU A 63 16.36 -2.39 6.05
N GLU A 64 17.44 -2.01 5.36
CA GLU A 64 18.80 -2.20 5.87
C GLU A 64 19.08 -1.39 7.13
N LYS A 65 18.57 -0.14 7.20
CA LYS A 65 18.64 0.66 8.42
C LYS A 65 17.90 -0.02 9.57
N ALA A 66 16.72 -0.58 9.34
CA ALA A 66 15.97 -1.31 10.36
C ALA A 66 16.76 -2.53 10.84
N ARG A 67 17.32 -3.35 9.94
CA ARG A 67 18.16 -4.51 10.32
C ARG A 67 19.35 -4.11 11.17
N ARG A 68 20.05 -3.02 10.84
CA ARG A 68 21.17 -2.52 11.66
C ARG A 68 20.71 -2.12 13.06
N LEU A 69 19.56 -1.44 13.18
CA LEU A 69 18.99 -1.08 14.48
C LEU A 69 18.53 -2.31 15.27
N MET A 70 17.97 -3.32 14.60
CA MET A 70 17.60 -4.58 15.22
C MET A 70 18.81 -5.30 15.81
N ILE A 71 19.92 -5.38 15.07
CA ILE A 71 21.19 -5.94 15.58
C ILE A 71 21.65 -5.18 16.83
N ALA A 72 21.67 -3.85 16.78
CA ALA A 72 22.11 -3.02 17.90
C ALA A 72 21.25 -3.19 19.16
N ASN A 73 19.97 -3.55 19.02
CA ASN A 73 19.02 -3.71 20.13
C ASN A 73 18.74 -5.18 20.49
N GLY A 74 19.41 -6.14 19.86
CA GLY A 74 19.19 -7.57 20.07
C GLY A 74 17.81 -8.06 19.63
N ILE A 75 17.21 -7.42 18.62
CA ILE A 75 15.93 -7.79 18.02
C ILE A 75 16.19 -8.72 16.83
N ARG A 76 15.43 -9.81 16.75
CA ARG A 76 15.61 -10.90 15.77
C ARG A 76 14.67 -10.78 14.58
N ALA A 77 13.47 -10.25 14.80
CA ALA A 77 12.54 -9.86 13.75
C ALA A 77 11.66 -8.72 14.25
N ILE A 78 11.07 -7.96 13.33
CA ILE A 78 9.95 -7.06 13.62
C ILE A 78 8.71 -7.55 12.89
N TYR A 79 7.57 -7.52 13.58
CA TYR A 79 6.24 -7.80 13.06
C TYR A 79 5.50 -6.48 12.86
N LEU A 80 4.99 -6.28 11.65
CA LEU A 80 4.22 -5.10 11.25
C LEU A 80 2.85 -5.54 10.75
N GLU A 81 1.82 -4.83 11.18
CA GLU A 81 0.48 -5.01 10.64
C GLU A 81 0.29 -4.16 9.37
N ALA A 82 -0.80 -4.38 8.63
CA ALA A 82 -1.28 -3.40 7.67
C ALA A 82 -1.31 -1.99 8.30
N GLY A 83 -0.83 -1.00 7.54
CA GLY A 83 -0.77 0.38 8.02
C GLY A 83 0.42 1.17 7.50
N THR A 84 0.73 2.26 8.21
CA THR A 84 1.75 3.24 7.79
C THR A 84 3.17 2.70 7.86
N SER A 85 3.48 1.82 8.82
CA SER A 85 4.81 1.23 8.96
C SER A 85 5.11 0.28 7.80
N MET A 86 4.15 -0.58 7.44
CA MET A 86 4.23 -1.42 6.24
C MET A 86 4.44 -0.58 4.98
N PHE A 87 3.64 0.47 4.80
CA PHE A 87 3.80 1.40 3.67
C PHE A 87 5.17 2.09 3.67
N TYR A 88 5.67 2.49 4.84
CA TYR A 88 6.97 3.14 4.99
C TYR A 88 8.13 2.24 4.52
N PHE A 89 8.08 0.95 4.84
CA PHE A 89 9.14 0.00 4.46
C PHE A 89 8.99 -0.56 3.05
N THR A 90 7.76 -0.75 2.56
CA THR A 90 7.51 -1.55 1.35
C THR A 90 6.73 -0.84 0.26
N GLY A 91 6.05 0.26 0.58
CA GLY A 91 5.12 0.94 -0.32
C GLY A 91 3.77 0.23 -0.50
N ALA A 92 3.57 -0.97 0.05
CA ALA A 92 2.29 -1.67 0.01
C ALA A 92 1.22 -0.91 0.83
N ARG A 93 -0.01 -0.85 0.32
CA ARG A 93 -1.14 -0.13 0.93
C ARG A 93 -2.29 -1.07 1.20
N TRP A 94 -2.27 -1.66 2.38
CA TRP A 94 -3.35 -2.49 2.89
C TRP A 94 -4.16 -1.76 3.96
N TRP A 95 -5.46 -2.05 4.01
CA TRP A 95 -6.35 -1.55 5.05
C TRP A 95 -6.54 -2.61 6.13
N ASN A 96 -6.66 -2.19 7.38
CA ASN A 96 -6.81 -3.11 8.50
C ASN A 96 -8.27 -3.59 8.54
N SER A 97 -8.44 -4.90 8.51
CA SER A 97 -9.68 -5.62 8.79
C SER A 97 -9.45 -6.56 9.97
N GLU A 98 -10.45 -7.28 10.44
CA GLU A 98 -10.30 -8.38 11.40
C GLU A 98 -9.31 -9.45 10.94
N ARG A 99 -9.13 -9.62 9.62
CA ARG A 99 -8.21 -10.58 9.01
C ARG A 99 -6.77 -10.08 9.09
N MET A 100 -5.86 -10.99 9.40
CA MET A 100 -4.43 -10.67 9.43
C MET A 100 -3.91 -10.52 8.01
N PHE A 101 -3.43 -9.31 7.70
CA PHE A 101 -2.47 -9.05 6.65
C PHE A 101 -1.23 -8.41 7.29
N ALA A 102 -0.09 -9.08 7.21
CA ALA A 102 1.08 -8.72 8.01
C ALA A 102 2.40 -8.92 7.27
N LEU A 103 3.43 -8.26 7.79
CA LEU A 103 4.80 -8.31 7.30
C LEU A 103 5.74 -8.64 8.46
N VAL A 104 6.62 -9.62 8.24
CA VAL A 104 7.71 -9.98 9.15
C VAL A 104 9.03 -9.62 8.49
N ILE A 105 9.80 -8.75 9.13
CA ILE A 105 11.14 -8.37 8.69
C ILE A 105 12.15 -9.05 9.64
N PRO A 106 12.83 -10.12 9.23
CA PRO A 106 13.86 -10.74 10.04
C PRO A 106 15.16 -9.93 9.98
N VAL A 107 15.99 -10.05 11.02
CA VAL A 107 17.31 -9.41 11.11
C VAL A 107 18.23 -9.86 9.99
N LYS A 108 18.05 -11.10 9.51
CA LYS A 108 18.76 -11.71 8.38
C LYS A 108 17.78 -12.53 7.53
N GLY A 109 18.01 -12.52 6.22
CA GLY A 109 17.18 -13.25 5.25
C GLY A 109 15.99 -12.44 4.75
N ASP A 110 15.21 -13.06 3.86
CA ASP A 110 14.12 -12.38 3.16
C ASP A 110 12.95 -12.07 4.08
N ILE A 111 12.27 -10.95 3.82
CA ILE A 111 11.02 -10.63 4.50
C ILE A 111 9.93 -11.66 4.16
N GLY A 112 8.97 -11.84 5.06
CA GLY A 112 7.85 -12.76 4.87
C GLY A 112 6.52 -12.03 5.06
N TRP A 113 5.52 -12.39 4.26
CA TRP A 113 4.18 -11.84 4.30
C TRP A 113 3.19 -12.88 4.80
N VAL A 114 2.15 -12.43 5.49
CA VAL A 114 0.98 -13.25 5.85
C VAL A 114 -0.24 -12.61 5.23
N CYS A 115 -1.03 -13.38 4.48
CA CYS A 115 -2.18 -12.89 3.71
C CYS A 115 -3.34 -13.87 3.79
N PRO A 116 -4.61 -13.43 3.88
CA PRO A 116 -5.74 -14.34 3.66
C PRO A 116 -5.66 -14.97 2.27
N ALA A 117 -5.94 -16.27 2.14
CA ALA A 117 -5.73 -17.00 0.89
C ALA A 117 -6.48 -16.39 -0.30
N PHE A 118 -7.75 -16.01 -0.09
CA PHE A 118 -8.55 -15.38 -1.15
C PHE A 118 -8.08 -13.98 -1.59
N GLU A 119 -7.17 -13.35 -0.85
CA GLU A 119 -6.58 -12.05 -1.21
C GLU A 119 -5.18 -12.16 -1.83
N GLU A 120 -4.66 -13.38 -2.05
CA GLU A 120 -3.28 -13.60 -2.54
C GLU A 120 -2.99 -12.88 -3.86
N ASP A 121 -3.88 -12.97 -4.85
CA ASP A 121 -3.71 -12.30 -6.14
C ASP A 121 -3.58 -10.77 -5.96
N ARG A 122 -4.42 -10.18 -5.11
CA ARG A 122 -4.38 -8.75 -4.78
C ARG A 122 -3.09 -8.40 -4.03
N ALA A 123 -2.57 -9.31 -3.21
CA ALA A 123 -1.32 -9.11 -2.48
C ALA A 123 -0.13 -9.05 -3.45
N HIS A 124 -0.10 -9.92 -4.46
CA HIS A 124 0.92 -9.91 -5.51
C HIS A 124 0.96 -8.62 -6.32
N GLU A 125 -0.19 -7.96 -6.53
CA GLU A 125 -0.24 -6.66 -7.21
C GLU A 125 0.40 -5.52 -6.40
N GLN A 126 0.41 -5.63 -5.06
CA GLN A 126 0.92 -4.59 -4.17
C GLN A 126 2.31 -4.86 -3.61
N ILE A 127 2.69 -6.12 -3.45
CA ILE A 127 3.96 -6.53 -2.83
C ILE A 127 5.09 -6.37 -3.84
N ARG A 128 5.99 -5.42 -3.55
CA ARG A 128 7.21 -5.16 -4.34
C ARG A 128 8.46 -5.83 -3.76
N PHE A 129 8.44 -6.14 -2.46
CA PHE A 129 9.59 -6.63 -1.72
C PHE A 129 9.29 -8.02 -1.13
N GLY A 130 10.22 -8.95 -1.30
CA GLY A 130 10.06 -10.33 -0.85
C GLY A 130 9.13 -11.15 -1.75
N LYS A 131 9.27 -12.47 -1.65
CA LYS A 131 8.47 -13.45 -2.43
C LYS A 131 7.79 -14.51 -1.55
N ASP A 132 8.14 -14.56 -0.26
CA ASP A 132 7.54 -15.48 0.71
C ASP A 132 6.21 -14.87 1.18
N ILE A 133 5.11 -15.26 0.52
CA ILE A 133 3.74 -14.94 0.93
C ILE A 133 3.15 -16.22 1.51
N ARG A 134 2.76 -16.19 2.78
CA ARG A 134 2.13 -17.32 3.46
C ARG A 134 0.65 -17.05 3.62
N THR A 135 -0.12 -17.81 2.86
CA THR A 135 -1.56 -17.73 2.91
C THR A 135 -2.14 -18.51 4.09
N TRP A 136 -3.34 -18.14 4.49
CA TRP A 136 -4.13 -18.87 5.48
C TRP A 136 -5.61 -18.85 5.05
N GLU A 137 -6.28 -19.99 5.23
CA GLU A 137 -7.73 -20.13 5.00
C GLU A 137 -8.53 -19.68 6.24
N GLU A 138 -9.82 -19.37 6.08
CA GLU A 138 -10.67 -18.81 7.16
C GLU A 138 -10.77 -19.70 8.41
N ASP A 139 -10.55 -21.00 8.29
CA ASP A 139 -10.53 -21.98 9.39
C ASP A 139 -9.11 -22.25 9.94
N GLU A 140 -8.08 -21.67 9.32
CA GLU A 140 -6.70 -21.78 9.76
C GLU A 140 -6.28 -20.63 10.70
N SER A 141 -5.17 -20.85 11.40
CA SER A 141 -4.59 -19.84 12.29
C SER A 141 -3.58 -18.97 11.51
N PRO A 142 -3.85 -17.67 11.28
CA PRO A 142 -2.86 -16.77 10.68
C PRO A 142 -1.61 -16.60 11.55
N TYR A 143 -1.76 -16.77 12.87
CA TYR A 143 -0.67 -16.68 13.84
C TYR A 143 0.39 -17.76 13.60
N LYS A 144 -0.03 -18.95 13.13
CA LYS A 144 0.90 -20.02 12.77
C LYS A 144 1.81 -19.60 11.62
N ARG A 145 1.27 -18.91 10.61
CA ARG A 145 2.07 -18.42 9.47
C ARG A 145 3.19 -17.48 9.92
N VAL A 146 2.91 -16.61 10.89
CA VAL A 146 3.94 -15.76 11.51
C VAL A 146 5.00 -16.61 12.22
N ALA A 147 4.60 -17.56 13.07
CA ALA A 147 5.52 -18.43 13.80
C ALA A 147 6.39 -19.29 12.86
N GLU A 148 5.81 -19.78 11.77
CA GLU A 148 6.53 -20.53 10.74
C GLU A 148 7.56 -19.65 10.03
N ILE A 149 7.23 -18.39 9.68
CA ILE A 149 8.20 -17.46 9.09
C ILE A 149 9.39 -17.29 10.04
N LEU A 150 9.14 -17.03 11.33
CA LEU A 150 10.20 -16.85 12.32
C LEU A 150 11.10 -18.08 12.42
N ARG A 151 10.50 -19.27 12.53
CA ARG A 151 11.21 -20.54 12.60
C ARG A 151 12.06 -20.79 11.34
N ASP A 152 11.50 -20.59 10.16
CA ASP A 152 12.18 -20.87 8.89
C ASP A 152 13.30 -19.85 8.61
N ARG A 153 13.29 -18.68 9.27
CA ARG A 153 14.42 -17.74 9.30
C ARG A 153 15.45 -18.06 10.39
N GLY A 154 15.31 -19.19 11.08
CA GLY A 154 16.23 -19.66 12.12
C GLY A 154 16.06 -18.94 13.46
N ILE A 155 14.93 -18.26 13.69
CA ILE A 155 14.66 -17.55 14.93
C ILE A 155 13.98 -18.50 15.90
N GLN A 156 14.79 -19.13 16.76
CA GLN A 156 14.32 -20.04 17.82
C GLN A 156 14.33 -19.37 19.20
N ASP A 157 14.97 -18.20 19.32
CA ASP A 157 15.11 -17.44 20.56
C ASP A 157 15.24 -15.94 20.30
N GLY A 158 15.14 -15.16 21.37
CA GLY A 158 15.39 -13.73 21.37
C GLY A 158 14.13 -12.87 21.23
N LYS A 159 14.35 -11.57 20.95
CA LYS A 159 13.31 -10.54 20.96
C LYS A 159 12.67 -10.36 19.58
N ILE A 160 11.35 -10.33 19.54
CA ILE A 160 10.53 -9.95 18.41
C ILE A 160 9.95 -8.56 18.70
N GLY A 161 10.29 -7.59 17.86
CA GLY A 161 9.68 -6.26 17.93
C GLY A 161 8.27 -6.33 17.37
N ILE A 162 7.28 -5.91 18.14
CA ILE A 162 5.90 -5.75 17.71
C ILE A 162 5.69 -4.26 17.45
N GLU A 163 5.14 -3.90 16.28
CA GLU A 163 4.76 -2.52 16.05
C GLU A 163 3.75 -2.04 17.11
N GLU A 164 3.99 -0.86 17.69
CA GLU A 164 3.19 -0.29 18.79
C GLU A 164 1.68 -0.26 18.53
N ARG A 165 1.27 -0.10 17.26
CA ARG A 165 -0.14 0.00 16.86
C ARG A 165 -0.80 -1.35 16.57
N VAL A 166 -0.06 -2.45 16.67
CA VAL A 166 -0.58 -3.80 16.42
C VAL A 166 -1.73 -4.08 17.36
N ARG A 167 -2.84 -4.53 16.79
CA ARG A 167 -4.02 -4.85 17.59
C ARG A 167 -3.72 -6.01 18.53
N PHE A 168 -4.10 -5.85 19.80
CA PHE A 168 -3.70 -6.77 20.87
C PHE A 168 -4.02 -8.24 20.59
N PHE A 169 -5.15 -8.54 19.94
CA PHE A 169 -5.51 -9.93 19.62
C PHE A 169 -4.52 -10.60 18.66
N LEU A 170 -3.92 -9.85 17.72
CA LEU A 170 -2.91 -10.37 16.81
C LEU A 170 -1.61 -10.70 17.56
N TYR A 171 -1.13 -9.76 18.37
CA TYR A 171 0.00 -9.98 19.27
C TYR A 171 -0.22 -11.21 20.17
N ASN A 172 -1.37 -11.27 20.84
CA ASN A 172 -1.71 -12.35 21.75
C ASN A 172 -1.79 -13.71 21.02
N GLY A 173 -2.33 -13.74 19.79
CA GLY A 173 -2.36 -14.93 18.96
C GLY A 173 -0.96 -15.42 18.57
N ILE A 174 -0.10 -14.52 18.09
CA ILE A 174 1.30 -14.83 17.73
C ILE A 174 2.06 -15.37 18.95
N LYS A 175 1.90 -14.74 20.12
CA LYS A 175 2.54 -15.17 21.37
C LYS A 175 2.12 -16.57 21.80
N LYS A 176 0.89 -16.99 21.52
CA LYS A 176 0.42 -18.35 21.84
C LYS A 176 1.06 -19.41 20.93
N GLU A 177 1.34 -19.08 19.66
CA GLU A 177 1.98 -20.02 18.72
C GLU A 177 3.51 -20.08 18.89
N ALA A 178 4.15 -19.01 19.37
CA ALA A 178 5.60 -18.97 19.64
C ALA A 178 5.92 -18.44 21.06
N PRO A 179 5.46 -19.13 22.13
CA PRO A 179 5.57 -18.64 23.51
C PRO A 179 7.01 -18.60 24.07
N HIS A 180 7.94 -19.27 23.39
CA HIS A 180 9.36 -19.32 23.75
C HIS A 180 10.11 -18.03 23.34
N LEU A 181 9.52 -17.18 22.51
CA LEU A 181 10.10 -15.90 22.09
C LEU A 181 9.75 -14.79 23.07
N GLN A 182 10.61 -13.77 23.12
CA GLN A 182 10.36 -12.55 23.88
C GLN A 182 9.74 -11.51 22.95
N TYR A 183 8.72 -10.79 23.40
CA TYR A 183 8.05 -9.77 22.61
C TYR A 183 8.27 -8.40 23.25
N VAL A 184 8.70 -7.44 22.44
CA VAL A 184 9.02 -6.07 22.86
C VAL A 184 8.36 -5.06 21.92
N SER A 185 8.09 -3.86 22.41
CA SER A 185 7.58 -2.72 21.65
C SER A 185 8.51 -1.54 21.90
#